data_AF-A0A850J800-F1
#
_entry.id   AF-A0A850J800-F1
#
_cell.length_a   1.000
_cell.length_b   1.000
_cell.length_c   1.000
_cell.angle_alpha   90.00
_cell.angle_beta   90.00
_cell.angle_gamma   90.00
#
_symmetry.space_group_name_H-M   'P 1'
#
loop_
_entity.id
_entity.type
_entity.pdbx_description
1 polymer ?
#
loop_
_entity_poly.entity_id
_entity_poly.type
_entity_poly.pdbx_seq_one_letter_code
_entity_poly.pdbx_strand_id
1 'polypeptide(L)'
;MTSKGKNRKRGAPARNTASRPRDQYGQNRRSLVVTVVCEGKTERDYLSCLNDEAGQEGRFFINLAPASQPNQGFKPERAVQQAVEAKKQLSAADKKQVWVVFDRDENTDIPRAFRLADAHNIEVAFSTPSFDLWLWLHFAPGLPSQSSNDQILRSLNAAAGFEHYGKKSGGKGSNSNPKRLNDKQSTALWEQRGDAVRLARKLVDRCWEGHCEAKQKPAEPGHADNCDPLRRDTQTDFYRLMELLRVDDRSDRRSGRRG
;
A
#
# COMPACT_ATOMS: atom_id res chain seq x y z
N MET A 1 -32.12 -60.99 51.59
CA MET A 1 -32.17 -59.95 50.53
C MET A 1 -32.02 -58.58 51.19
N THR A 2 -30.92 -57.91 50.88
CA THR A 2 -30.63 -56.44 50.89
C THR A 2 -31.65 -55.51 51.60
N SER A 3 -31.28 -54.62 52.53
CA SER A 3 -30.60 -53.34 52.24
C SER A 3 -30.62 -52.43 53.48
N LYS A 4 -29.53 -51.70 53.75
CA LYS A 4 -29.51 -50.21 53.78
C LYS A 4 -28.14 -49.71 54.26
N GLY A 5 -27.29 -49.37 53.29
CA GLY A 5 -26.04 -48.66 53.48
C GLY A 5 -26.26 -47.14 53.64
N LYS A 6 -25.45 -46.55 54.51
CA LYS A 6 -25.32 -45.11 54.78
C LYS A 6 -24.85 -44.35 53.55
N ASN A 7 -25.32 -43.10 53.38
CA ASN A 7 -24.51 -42.13 52.64
C ASN A 7 -24.73 -40.67 53.14
N ARG A 8 -23.63 -40.04 53.57
CA ARG A 8 -23.55 -38.61 53.96
C ARG A 8 -23.38 -37.79 52.68
N LYS A 9 -24.24 -36.80 52.42
CA LYS A 9 -24.05 -35.83 51.32
C LYS A 9 -23.53 -34.50 51.87
N ARG A 10 -22.39 -34.08 51.33
CA ARG A 10 -21.67 -32.81 51.54
C ARG A 10 -22.41 -31.65 50.86
N GLY A 11 -22.25 -30.45 51.41
CA GLY A 11 -23.00 -29.24 51.07
C GLY A 11 -22.87 -28.76 49.63
N ALA A 12 -23.92 -28.10 49.16
CA ALA A 12 -24.00 -27.41 47.88
C ALA A 12 -23.59 -25.93 48.05
N PRO A 13 -22.72 -25.37 47.19
CA PRO A 13 -22.52 -23.94 47.14
C PRO A 13 -23.53 -23.26 46.20
N ALA A 14 -23.71 -21.96 46.46
CA ALA A 14 -24.82 -21.12 46.04
C ALA A 14 -24.93 -20.86 44.53
N ARG A 15 -26.19 -20.64 44.10
CA ARG A 15 -26.55 -20.07 42.79
C ARG A 15 -26.03 -18.63 42.71
N ASN A 16 -25.18 -18.35 41.73
CA ASN A 16 -24.86 -16.98 41.35
C ASN A 16 -25.57 -16.65 40.02
N THR A 17 -26.55 -15.76 40.10
CA THR A 17 -27.21 -15.11 38.98
C THR A 17 -26.25 -14.10 38.37
N ALA A 18 -25.64 -14.46 37.23
CA ALA A 18 -25.01 -13.51 36.35
C ALA A 18 -25.61 -13.66 34.95
N SER A 19 -26.41 -12.66 34.59
CA SER A 19 -26.98 -12.43 33.26
C SER A 19 -25.89 -12.60 32.21
N ARG A 20 -26.08 -13.51 31.25
CA ARG A 20 -25.22 -13.61 30.07
C ARG A 20 -25.22 -12.25 29.34
N PRO A 21 -24.07 -11.58 29.16
CA PRO A 21 -24.00 -10.45 28.27
C PRO A 21 -24.35 -10.96 26.87
N ARG A 22 -25.38 -10.34 26.31
CA ARG A 22 -25.87 -10.50 24.94
C ARG A 22 -24.70 -10.37 23.98
N ASP A 23 -24.52 -11.34 23.11
CA ASP A 23 -23.59 -11.30 21.99
C ASP A 23 -23.84 -10.01 21.17
N GLN A 24 -22.99 -9.00 21.39
CA GLN A 24 -23.04 -7.69 20.74
C GLN A 24 -21.65 -7.27 20.27
N TYR A 25 -20.91 -8.14 19.59
CA TYR A 25 -19.78 -7.69 18.78
C TYR A 25 -19.77 -8.50 17.48
N GLY A 26 -20.13 -7.81 16.40
CA GLY A 26 -20.19 -8.36 15.06
C GLY A 26 -18.82 -8.83 14.58
N GLN A 27 -18.84 -9.99 13.90
CA GLN A 27 -17.94 -10.38 12.83
C GLN A 27 -16.43 -10.20 13.10
N ASN A 28 -15.84 -11.30 13.58
CA ASN A 28 -14.42 -11.61 13.61
C ASN A 28 -13.77 -11.53 12.20
N ARG A 29 -13.56 -10.32 11.66
CA ARG A 29 -12.72 -10.10 10.47
C ARG A 29 -11.28 -10.01 10.93
N ARG A 30 -10.46 -11.02 10.63
CA ARG A 30 -9.00 -10.88 10.72
C ARG A 30 -8.59 -9.65 9.91
N SER A 31 -7.92 -8.69 10.54
CA SER A 31 -7.34 -7.52 9.86
C SER A 31 -6.44 -8.00 8.73
N LEU A 32 -6.57 -7.41 7.54
CA LEU A 32 -5.75 -7.78 6.37
C LEU A 32 -4.28 -7.50 6.67
N VAL A 33 -3.39 -8.48 6.51
CA VAL A 33 -1.94 -8.28 6.65
C VAL A 33 -1.31 -8.28 5.27
N VAL A 34 -0.55 -7.23 4.96
CA VAL A 34 0.17 -7.08 3.69
C VAL A 34 1.65 -6.87 3.98
N THR A 35 2.53 -7.64 3.36
CA THR A 35 3.97 -7.40 3.42
C THR A 35 4.41 -6.62 2.20
N VAL A 36 5.10 -5.50 2.38
CA VAL A 36 5.51 -4.63 1.29
C VAL A 36 7.02 -4.37 1.37
N VAL A 37 7.71 -4.49 0.24
CA VAL A 37 9.10 -4.06 0.06
C VAL A 37 9.13 -2.86 -0.88
N CYS A 38 9.77 -1.77 -0.47
CA CYS A 38 9.91 -0.58 -1.29
C CYS A 38 11.33 -0.45 -1.85
N GLU A 39 11.45 0.06 -3.07
CA GLU A 39 12.73 0.45 -3.66
C GLU A 39 13.34 1.63 -2.91
N GLY A 40 12.57 2.69 -2.69
CA GLY A 40 13.01 3.94 -2.09
C GLY A 40 12.47 4.22 -0.68
N LYS A 41 12.90 5.37 -0.14
CA LYS A 41 12.53 5.84 1.19
C LYS A 41 11.17 6.54 1.20
N THR A 42 10.80 7.24 0.12
CA THR A 42 9.54 7.99 0.04
C THR A 42 8.35 7.05 0.13
N GLU A 43 8.38 5.96 -0.63
CA GLU A 43 7.33 4.93 -0.67
C GLU A 43 7.18 4.29 0.71
N ARG A 44 8.32 4.05 1.37
CA ARG A 44 8.35 3.50 2.73
C ARG A 44 7.78 4.47 3.76
N ASP A 45 8.18 5.75 3.71
CA ASP A 45 7.63 6.78 4.61
C ASP A 45 6.11 6.92 4.39
N TYR A 46 5.65 6.94 3.12
CA TYR A 46 4.23 7.01 2.77
C TYR A 46 3.45 5.84 3.36
N LEU A 47 3.91 4.61 3.13
CA LEU A 47 3.25 3.41 3.64
C LEU A 47 3.33 3.28 5.17
N SER A 48 4.40 3.79 5.79
CA SER A 48 4.51 3.83 7.25
C SER A 48 3.42 4.73 7.84
N CYS A 49 3.28 5.95 7.32
CA CYS A 49 2.20 6.85 7.78
C CYS A 49 0.82 6.24 7.49
N LEU A 50 0.62 5.65 6.30
CA LEU A 50 -0.63 4.97 5.97
C LEU A 50 -0.95 3.86 6.99
N ASN A 51 0.05 3.09 7.39
CA ASN A 51 -0.09 2.03 8.39
C ASN A 51 -0.39 2.58 9.79
N ASP A 52 0.23 3.70 10.17
CA ASP A 52 0.00 4.33 11.47
C ASP A 52 -1.40 4.95 11.57
N GLU A 53 -1.87 5.60 10.51
CA GLU A 53 -3.20 6.24 10.45
C GLU A 53 -4.33 5.21 10.30
N ALA A 54 -4.23 4.31 9.33
CA ALA A 54 -5.30 3.31 9.09
C ALA A 54 -5.22 2.11 10.04
N GLY A 55 -4.04 1.77 10.54
CA GLY A 55 -3.83 0.69 11.48
C GLY A 55 -4.49 0.96 12.83
N GLN A 56 -4.62 2.23 13.23
CA GLN A 56 -5.41 2.64 14.40
C GLN A 56 -6.89 2.26 14.27
N GLU A 57 -7.41 2.19 13.04
CA GLU A 57 -8.78 1.77 12.77
C GLU A 57 -8.93 0.24 12.68
N GLY A 58 -7.83 -0.52 12.83
CA GLY A 58 -7.82 -1.99 12.84
C GLY A 58 -8.17 -2.64 11.49
N ARG A 59 -8.18 -1.86 10.40
CA ARG A 59 -8.62 -2.31 9.06
C ARG A 59 -7.61 -3.24 8.39
N PHE A 60 -6.32 -2.90 8.48
CA PHE A 60 -5.22 -3.67 7.92
C PHE A 60 -3.93 -3.41 8.72
N PHE A 61 -2.91 -4.22 8.44
CA PHE A 61 -1.55 -4.03 8.92
C PHE A 61 -0.55 -4.20 7.76
N ILE A 62 0.35 -3.25 7.61
CA ILE A 62 1.42 -3.26 6.62
C ILE A 62 2.73 -3.62 7.30
N ASN A 63 3.28 -4.78 6.93
CA ASN A 63 4.62 -5.19 7.32
C ASN A 63 5.63 -4.68 6.29
N LEU A 64 6.34 -3.60 6.61
CA LEU A 64 7.38 -3.04 5.74
C LEU A 64 8.69 -3.83 5.88
N ALA A 65 9.05 -4.57 4.84
CA ALA A 65 10.25 -5.39 4.81
C ALA A 65 11.38 -4.76 3.95
N PRO A 66 12.66 -5.07 4.23
CA PRO A 66 13.15 -5.61 5.50
C PRO A 66 13.04 -4.55 6.62
N ALA A 67 12.63 -4.97 7.81
CA ALA A 67 12.52 -4.05 8.96
C ALA A 67 13.89 -3.58 9.48
N SER A 68 14.94 -4.39 9.27
CA SER A 68 16.32 -4.11 9.73
C SER A 68 17.05 -3.05 8.90
N GLN A 69 16.58 -2.74 7.69
CA GLN A 69 17.22 -1.80 6.77
C GLN A 69 16.22 -0.76 6.24
N PRO A 70 15.55 0.01 7.12
CA PRO A 70 14.46 0.90 6.71
C PRO A 70 14.90 2.09 5.86
N ASN A 71 16.21 2.40 5.86
CA ASN A 71 16.79 3.50 5.07
C ASN A 71 17.56 3.03 3.84
N GLN A 72 17.55 1.73 3.53
CA GLN A 72 18.28 1.20 2.38
C GLN A 72 17.41 1.28 1.12
N GLY A 73 17.97 1.87 0.07
CA GLY A 73 17.40 1.79 -1.26
C GLY A 73 17.80 0.47 -1.94
N PHE A 74 16.92 -0.07 -2.77
CA PHE A 74 17.18 -1.25 -3.58
C PHE A 74 17.14 -0.90 -5.07
N LYS A 75 17.66 -1.77 -5.92
CA LYS A 75 17.25 -1.81 -7.32
C LYS A 75 15.99 -2.68 -7.45
N PRO A 76 15.18 -2.54 -8.50
CA PRO A 76 13.95 -3.32 -8.70
C PRO A 76 14.14 -4.82 -8.50
N GLU A 77 15.15 -5.45 -9.12
CA GLU A 77 15.34 -6.89 -8.95
C GLU A 77 15.71 -7.24 -7.50
N ARG A 78 16.53 -6.41 -6.85
CA ARG A 78 16.91 -6.63 -5.46
C ARG A 78 15.73 -6.46 -4.51
N ALA A 79 14.84 -5.50 -4.76
CA ALA A 79 13.60 -5.33 -4.00
C ALA A 79 12.72 -6.58 -4.10
N VAL A 80 12.59 -7.16 -5.29
CA VAL A 80 11.85 -8.43 -5.47
C VAL A 80 12.54 -9.57 -4.71
N GLN A 81 13.87 -9.70 -4.77
CA GLN A 81 14.58 -10.72 -3.98
C GLN A 81 14.34 -10.58 -2.47
N GLN A 82 14.30 -9.35 -1.94
CA GLN A 82 13.95 -9.10 -0.55
C GLN A 82 12.50 -9.51 -0.25
N ALA A 83 11.56 -9.26 -1.17
CA ALA A 83 10.18 -9.70 -1.03
C ALA A 83 10.06 -11.23 -1.03
N VAL A 84 10.83 -11.93 -1.88
CA VAL A 84 10.93 -13.40 -1.86
C VAL A 84 11.42 -13.91 -0.51
N GLU A 85 12.46 -13.28 0.05
CA GLU A 85 13.00 -13.68 1.35
C GLU A 85 11.99 -13.43 2.47
N ALA A 86 11.37 -12.24 2.50
CA ALA A 86 10.33 -11.93 3.47
C ALA A 86 9.15 -12.93 3.38
N LYS A 87 8.74 -13.29 2.16
CA LYS A 87 7.66 -14.25 1.90
C LYS A 87 7.92 -15.63 2.50
N LYS A 88 9.19 -16.09 2.59
CA LYS A 88 9.52 -17.39 3.19
C LYS A 88 9.16 -17.47 4.68
N GLN A 89 9.23 -16.34 5.37
CA GLN A 89 9.00 -16.22 6.81
C GLN A 89 7.51 -16.05 7.17
N LEU A 90 6.62 -15.89 6.17
CA LEU A 90 5.20 -15.66 6.39
C LEU A 90 4.39 -16.95 6.55
N SER A 91 3.21 -16.82 7.17
CA SER A 91 2.21 -17.90 7.19
C SER A 91 1.65 -18.16 5.78
N ALA A 92 1.05 -19.33 5.53
CA ALA A 92 0.46 -19.64 4.23
C ALA A 92 -0.66 -18.65 3.82
N ALA A 93 -1.37 -18.06 4.78
CA ALA A 93 -2.39 -17.06 4.51
C ALA A 93 -1.77 -15.73 4.06
N ASP A 94 -0.71 -15.27 4.73
CA ASP A 94 -0.09 -13.97 4.49
C ASP A 94 0.82 -13.97 3.26
N LYS A 95 1.32 -15.14 2.83
CA LYS A 95 2.09 -15.31 1.59
C LYS A 95 1.35 -14.84 0.33
N LYS A 96 0.02 -14.68 0.39
CA LYS A 96 -0.80 -14.19 -0.74
C LYS A 96 -0.74 -12.67 -0.90
N GLN A 97 -0.27 -11.94 0.10
CA GLN A 97 -0.31 -10.48 0.16
C GLN A 97 1.10 -9.90 0.27
N VAL A 98 1.98 -10.29 -0.65
CA VAL A 98 3.35 -9.78 -0.72
C VAL A 98 3.49 -8.90 -1.94
N TRP A 99 3.88 -7.65 -1.70
CA TRP A 99 4.00 -6.62 -2.72
C TRP A 99 5.41 -6.07 -2.77
N VAL A 100 5.81 -5.62 -3.95
CA VAL A 100 6.97 -4.77 -4.15
C VAL A 100 6.54 -3.45 -4.80
N VAL A 101 7.14 -2.34 -4.37
CA VAL A 101 6.93 -1.01 -4.93
C VAL A 101 8.25 -0.54 -5.50
N PHE A 102 8.29 -0.25 -6.80
CA PHE A 102 9.50 0.25 -7.46
C PHE A 102 9.16 1.13 -8.67
N ASP A 103 10.12 1.95 -9.06
CA ASP A 103 9.99 2.95 -10.11
C ASP A 103 10.53 2.44 -11.45
N ARG A 104 10.16 3.12 -12.53
CA ARG A 104 10.75 2.87 -13.85
C ARG A 104 12.17 3.40 -13.95
N ASP A 105 12.34 4.65 -13.52
CA ASP A 105 13.59 5.43 -13.58
C ASP A 105 14.62 4.98 -14.67
N GLU A 106 15.92 4.89 -14.35
CA GLU A 106 16.97 4.43 -15.27
C GLU A 106 17.40 2.97 -14.99
N ASN A 107 16.53 2.18 -14.38
CA ASN A 107 16.83 0.79 -14.01
C ASN A 107 16.70 -0.18 -15.19
N THR A 108 17.81 -0.84 -15.56
CA THR A 108 17.84 -1.82 -16.65
C THR A 108 17.38 -3.23 -16.26
N ASP A 109 17.21 -3.49 -14.96
CA ASP A 109 16.84 -4.80 -14.41
C ASP A 109 15.32 -5.01 -14.27
N ILE A 110 14.50 -4.03 -14.65
CA ILE A 110 13.03 -4.09 -14.54
C ILE A 110 12.43 -5.34 -15.20
N PRO A 111 12.78 -5.73 -16.44
CA PRO A 111 12.23 -6.96 -17.03
C PRO A 111 12.56 -8.21 -16.20
N ARG A 112 13.72 -8.23 -15.54
CA ARG A 112 14.13 -9.34 -14.67
C ARG A 112 13.37 -9.30 -13.35
N ALA A 113 13.14 -8.11 -12.79
CA ALA A 113 12.32 -7.91 -11.60
C ALA A 113 10.88 -8.41 -11.82
N PHE A 114 10.23 -8.04 -12.93
CA PHE A 114 8.88 -8.53 -13.26
C PHE A 114 8.82 -10.05 -13.39
N ARG A 115 9.76 -10.67 -14.14
CA ARG A 115 9.82 -12.14 -14.27
C ARG A 115 10.03 -12.83 -12.92
N LEU A 116 10.89 -12.27 -12.07
CA LEU A 116 11.14 -12.84 -10.75
C LEU A 116 9.92 -12.71 -9.83
N ALA A 117 9.20 -11.57 -9.89
CA ALA A 117 8.00 -11.34 -9.10
C ALA A 117 6.89 -12.32 -9.50
N ASP A 118 6.65 -12.49 -10.80
CA ASP A 118 5.69 -13.45 -11.36
C ASP A 118 5.99 -14.89 -10.92
N ALA A 119 7.25 -15.33 -11.10
CA ALA A 119 7.69 -16.67 -10.71
C ALA A 119 7.48 -16.98 -9.21
N HIS A 120 7.44 -15.94 -8.36
CA HIS A 120 7.24 -16.08 -6.92
C HIS A 120 5.87 -15.61 -6.43
N ASN A 121 4.92 -15.31 -7.32
CA ASN A 121 3.59 -14.77 -6.98
C ASN A 121 3.69 -13.54 -6.05
N ILE A 122 4.50 -12.57 -6.43
CA ILE A 122 4.68 -11.29 -5.74
C ILE A 122 4.03 -10.21 -6.60
N GLU A 123 3.14 -9.44 -5.99
CA GLU A 123 2.47 -8.33 -6.67
C GLU A 123 3.42 -7.15 -6.85
N VAL A 124 3.29 -6.45 -7.98
CA VAL A 124 4.15 -5.31 -8.32
C VAL A 124 3.33 -4.04 -8.43
N ALA A 125 3.64 -3.05 -7.61
CA ALA A 125 3.18 -1.67 -7.74
C ALA A 125 4.28 -0.83 -8.43
N PHE A 126 4.19 -0.73 -9.75
CA PHE A 126 5.15 -0.04 -10.60
C PHE A 126 4.73 1.39 -10.91
N SER A 127 5.65 2.36 -10.80
CA SER A 127 5.39 3.76 -11.15
C SER A 127 6.25 4.24 -12.32
N THR A 128 5.62 4.89 -13.29
CA THR A 128 6.27 5.46 -14.47
C THR A 128 6.00 6.97 -14.55
N PRO A 129 7.05 7.81 -14.55
CA PRO A 129 8.47 7.49 -14.41
C PRO A 129 8.91 7.18 -12.96
N SER A 130 8.19 7.65 -11.94
CA SER A 130 8.53 7.43 -10.53
C SER A 130 7.34 7.58 -9.58
N PHE A 131 7.54 7.19 -8.32
CA PHE A 131 6.58 7.35 -7.24
C PHE A 131 6.23 8.81 -6.94
N ASP A 132 7.08 9.76 -7.36
CA ASP A 132 6.75 11.19 -7.20
C ASP A 132 5.47 11.55 -8.00
N LEU A 133 5.11 10.77 -9.04
CA LEU A 133 3.82 10.90 -9.71
C LEU A 133 2.68 10.57 -8.75
N TRP A 134 2.79 9.48 -7.99
CA TRP A 134 1.79 9.12 -7.00
C TRP A 134 1.54 10.28 -6.03
N LEU A 135 2.61 10.90 -5.50
CA LEU A 135 2.49 12.07 -4.63
C LEU A 135 1.79 13.25 -5.32
N TRP A 136 2.13 13.55 -6.58
CA TRP A 136 1.49 14.63 -7.34
C TRP A 136 -0.02 14.44 -7.51
N LEU A 137 -0.49 13.19 -7.66
CA LEU A 137 -1.91 12.88 -7.86
C LEU A 137 -2.80 13.23 -6.66
N HIS A 138 -2.22 13.52 -5.49
CA HIS A 138 -2.96 14.07 -4.35
C HIS A 138 -3.36 15.54 -4.55
N PHE A 139 -2.68 16.27 -5.44
CA PHE A 139 -2.87 17.71 -5.63
C PHE A 139 -3.55 18.06 -6.95
N ALA A 140 -3.35 17.24 -7.99
CA ALA A 140 -3.83 17.56 -9.33
C ALA A 140 -4.10 16.28 -10.16
N PRO A 141 -4.87 16.38 -11.27
CA PRO A 141 -5.32 15.21 -12.02
C PRO A 141 -4.24 14.42 -12.78
N GLY A 142 -2.96 14.79 -12.67
CA GLY A 142 -1.84 14.18 -13.37
C GLY A 142 -1.07 15.17 -14.24
N LEU A 143 -0.19 14.64 -15.09
CA LEU A 143 0.63 15.37 -16.06
C LEU A 143 0.46 14.74 -17.45
N PRO A 144 0.98 15.36 -18.54
CA PRO A 144 0.98 14.75 -19.87
C PRO A 144 1.55 13.32 -19.88
N SER A 145 1.16 12.53 -20.88
CA SER A 145 1.47 11.08 -20.96
C SER A 145 2.97 10.76 -20.98
N GLN A 146 3.83 11.70 -21.37
CA GLN A 146 5.28 11.49 -21.46
C GLN A 146 6.05 12.44 -20.55
N SER A 147 5.57 12.61 -19.32
CA SER A 147 6.22 13.49 -18.36
C SER A 147 7.45 12.87 -17.71
N SER A 148 8.52 13.67 -17.63
CA SER A 148 9.76 13.25 -16.97
C SER A 148 9.70 13.41 -15.44
N ASN A 149 10.59 12.72 -14.74
CA ASN A 149 10.76 12.88 -13.30
C ASN A 149 10.96 14.35 -12.88
N ASP A 150 11.73 15.11 -13.65
CA ASP A 150 11.95 16.54 -13.37
C ASP A 150 10.68 17.38 -13.51
N GLN A 151 9.81 17.07 -14.48
CA GLN A 151 8.54 17.78 -14.63
C GLN A 151 7.60 17.48 -13.46
N ILE A 152 7.55 16.23 -13.01
CA ILE A 152 6.80 15.80 -11.84
C ILE A 152 7.33 16.50 -10.59
N LEU A 153 8.65 16.46 -10.36
CA LEU A 153 9.27 17.10 -9.21
C LEU A 153 9.06 18.62 -9.21
N ARG A 154 9.13 19.29 -10.36
CA ARG A 154 8.80 20.72 -10.45
C ARG A 154 7.35 21.01 -10.07
N SER A 155 6.42 20.19 -10.54
CA SER A 155 4.99 20.33 -10.24
C SER A 155 4.70 20.08 -8.76
N LEU A 156 5.31 19.02 -8.19
CA LEU A 156 5.20 18.70 -6.78
C LEU A 156 5.80 19.81 -5.90
N ASN A 157 6.95 20.37 -6.26
CA ASN A 157 7.56 21.50 -5.55
C ASN A 157 6.78 22.82 -5.67
N ALA A 158 5.75 22.90 -6.53
CA ALA A 158 4.82 24.03 -6.57
C ALA A 158 3.61 23.82 -5.65
N ALA A 159 3.41 22.62 -5.11
CA ALA A 159 2.37 22.33 -4.14
C ALA A 159 2.79 22.78 -2.73
N ALA A 160 1.81 23.29 -1.97
CA ALA A 160 2.03 23.77 -0.61
C ALA A 160 2.57 22.65 0.29
N GLY A 161 3.67 22.92 0.99
CA GLY A 161 4.34 21.96 1.88
C GLY A 161 5.32 21.02 1.19
N PHE A 162 5.47 21.08 -0.14
CA PHE A 162 6.40 20.26 -0.92
C PHE A 162 7.51 21.08 -1.60
N GLU A 163 7.66 22.36 -1.27
CA GLU A 163 8.55 23.34 -1.95
C GLU A 163 10.04 22.96 -1.91
N HIS A 164 10.41 22.10 -0.97
CA HIS A 164 11.77 21.60 -0.78
C HIS A 164 11.90 20.08 -0.94
N TYR A 165 10.82 19.39 -1.33
CA TYR A 165 10.86 17.95 -1.53
C TYR A 165 11.75 17.59 -2.72
N GLY A 166 12.63 16.61 -2.53
CA GLY A 166 13.63 16.19 -3.51
C GLY A 166 14.83 17.12 -3.63
N LYS A 167 14.87 18.25 -2.91
CA LYS A 167 15.99 19.20 -2.95
C LYS A 167 17.02 18.88 -1.88
N LYS A 168 18.31 18.98 -2.24
CA LYS A 168 19.41 18.92 -1.27
C LYS A 168 19.38 20.17 -0.40
N SER A 169 19.21 20.00 0.91
CA SER A 169 19.26 21.09 1.87
C SER A 169 20.69 21.25 2.40
N GLY A 170 21.46 22.25 1.95
CA GLY A 170 22.75 22.63 2.54
C GLY A 170 23.97 22.53 1.60
N GLY A 171 25.01 23.30 1.93
CA GLY A 171 26.27 23.34 1.17
C GLY A 171 27.04 22.01 1.16
N LYS A 172 28.14 21.95 0.38
CA LYS A 172 29.01 20.77 0.25
C LYS A 172 29.30 20.15 1.62
N GLY A 173 28.70 19.00 1.91
CA GLY A 173 28.86 18.26 3.18
C GLY A 173 27.57 18.03 3.98
N SER A 174 26.42 18.59 3.60
CA SER A 174 25.16 18.28 4.28
C SER A 174 24.68 16.85 3.94
N ASN A 175 24.37 16.05 4.96
CA ASN A 175 23.69 14.77 4.81
C ASN A 175 22.18 15.01 4.62
N SER A 176 21.81 15.84 3.64
CA SER A 176 20.41 16.04 3.31
C SER A 176 19.84 14.77 2.67
N ASN A 177 18.70 14.31 3.18
CA ASN A 177 18.00 13.15 2.67
C ASN A 177 16.80 13.67 1.85
N PRO A 178 17.01 14.03 0.56
CA PRO A 178 16.11 14.91 -0.18
C PRO A 178 14.70 14.34 -0.39
N LYS A 179 14.54 13.02 -0.36
CA LYS A 179 13.27 12.32 -0.63
C LYS A 179 12.77 11.57 0.61
N ARG A 180 12.38 12.34 1.63
CA ARG A 180 11.70 11.84 2.85
C ARG A 180 10.43 12.63 3.04
N LEU A 181 9.39 11.98 3.57
CA LEU A 181 8.15 12.66 3.94
C LEU A 181 8.20 13.02 5.42
N ASN A 182 7.78 14.25 5.74
CA ASN A 182 7.54 14.68 7.12
C ASN A 182 6.05 14.58 7.48
N ASP A 183 5.74 14.66 8.78
CA ASP A 183 4.37 14.49 9.28
C ASP A 183 3.36 15.41 8.59
N LYS A 184 3.70 16.69 8.37
CA LYS A 184 2.79 17.63 7.69
C LYS A 184 2.49 17.22 6.26
N GLN A 185 3.51 16.77 5.52
CA GLN A 185 3.35 16.26 4.16
C GLN A 185 2.49 14.99 4.17
N SER A 186 2.76 14.07 5.09
CA SER A 186 2.01 12.83 5.20
C SER A 186 0.53 13.06 5.53
N THR A 187 0.21 13.99 6.44
CA THR A 187 -1.18 14.39 6.74
C THR A 187 -1.88 14.97 5.51
N ALA A 188 -1.23 15.88 4.78
CA ALA A 188 -1.80 16.49 3.58
C ALA A 188 -2.12 15.42 2.50
N LEU A 189 -1.22 14.46 2.31
CA LEU A 189 -1.44 13.35 1.39
C LEU A 189 -2.61 12.46 1.85
N TRP A 190 -2.66 12.12 3.14
CA TRP A 190 -3.72 11.26 3.69
C TRP A 190 -5.12 11.81 3.43
N GLU A 191 -5.34 13.12 3.56
CA GLU A 191 -6.66 13.72 3.33
C GLU A 191 -7.17 13.57 1.88
N GLN A 192 -6.25 13.61 0.90
CA GLN A 192 -6.57 13.58 -0.53
C GLN A 192 -6.42 12.18 -1.17
N ARG A 193 -6.07 11.16 -0.39
CA ARG A 193 -5.74 9.81 -0.89
C ARG A 193 -6.80 9.17 -1.79
N GLY A 194 -8.09 9.38 -1.51
CA GLY A 194 -9.17 8.80 -2.32
C GLY A 194 -9.24 9.41 -3.73
N ASP A 195 -8.93 10.70 -3.85
CA ASP A 195 -8.83 11.35 -5.16
C ASP A 195 -7.57 10.90 -5.91
N ALA A 196 -6.44 10.71 -5.21
CA ALA A 196 -5.23 10.15 -5.79
C ALA A 196 -5.44 8.74 -6.37
N VAL A 197 -6.11 7.83 -5.65
CA VAL A 197 -6.51 6.50 -6.14
C VAL A 197 -7.34 6.62 -7.42
N ARG A 198 -8.38 7.46 -7.39
CA ARG A 198 -9.27 7.66 -8.54
C ARG A 198 -8.54 8.22 -9.76
N LEU A 199 -7.57 9.11 -9.56
CA LEU A 199 -6.79 9.71 -10.64
C LEU A 199 -5.76 8.75 -11.21
N ALA A 200 -5.05 8.00 -10.36
CA ALA A 200 -4.09 6.97 -10.78
C ALA A 200 -4.76 5.90 -11.64
N ARG A 201 -5.94 5.39 -11.20
CA ARG A 201 -6.74 4.44 -11.99
C ARG A 201 -7.09 5.01 -13.37
N LYS A 202 -7.57 6.27 -13.42
CA LYS A 202 -7.87 6.94 -14.70
C LYS A 202 -6.66 7.08 -15.63
N LEU A 203 -5.44 7.21 -15.10
CA LEU A 203 -4.25 7.26 -15.95
C LEU A 203 -3.93 5.89 -16.54
N VAL A 204 -4.01 4.83 -15.72
CA VAL A 204 -3.78 3.45 -16.15
C VAL A 204 -4.82 2.99 -17.17
N ASP A 205 -6.08 3.38 -17.00
CA ASP A 205 -7.16 3.10 -17.96
C ASP A 205 -6.98 3.76 -19.33
N ARG A 206 -6.07 4.75 -19.43
CA ARG A 206 -5.89 5.61 -20.61
C ARG A 206 -4.61 5.36 -21.40
N CYS A 207 -3.89 4.25 -21.17
CA CYS A 207 -2.64 3.92 -21.86
C CYS A 207 -2.71 4.24 -23.37
N TRP A 208 -2.16 5.39 -23.75
CA TRP A 208 -2.47 6.15 -24.96
C TRP A 208 -1.58 5.74 -26.13
N GLU A 209 -0.34 5.30 -25.86
CA GLU A 209 0.58 4.83 -26.90
C GLU A 209 0.17 3.51 -27.58
N GLY A 210 -1.00 2.94 -27.24
CA GLY A 210 -1.61 1.88 -28.05
C GLY A 210 -0.80 0.59 -28.15
N HIS A 211 0.20 0.40 -27.28
CA HIS A 211 0.99 -0.84 -27.18
C HIS A 211 0.27 -1.96 -26.44
N CYS A 212 -0.70 -1.63 -25.58
CA CYS A 212 -1.67 -2.60 -25.11
C CYS A 212 -2.79 -2.65 -26.17
N GLU A 213 -3.00 -3.79 -26.84
CA GLU A 213 -4.02 -3.94 -27.90
C GLU A 213 -5.46 -3.89 -27.36
N ALA A 214 -5.92 -2.74 -26.85
CA ALA A 214 -7.33 -2.51 -26.55
C ALA A 214 -8.16 -2.15 -27.81
N LYS A 215 -7.66 -2.50 -29.01
CA LYS A 215 -8.32 -2.16 -30.29
C LYS A 215 -9.36 -3.18 -30.77
N GLN A 216 -9.62 -4.28 -30.07
CA GLN A 216 -10.57 -5.31 -30.55
C GLN A 216 -11.61 -5.83 -29.55
N LYS A 217 -11.68 -5.30 -28.32
CA LYS A 217 -12.75 -5.60 -27.36
C LYS A 217 -13.15 -4.30 -26.64
N PRO A 218 -14.39 -4.17 -26.11
CA PRO A 218 -14.69 -3.07 -25.20
C PRO A 218 -13.58 -3.05 -24.15
N ALA A 219 -12.86 -1.92 -24.04
CA ALA A 219 -11.65 -1.83 -23.24
C ALA A 219 -11.96 -2.23 -21.80
N GLU A 220 -11.50 -3.41 -21.39
CA GLU A 220 -11.31 -3.69 -19.97
C GLU A 220 -10.37 -2.59 -19.45
N PRO A 221 -10.70 -1.90 -18.34
CA PRO A 221 -9.84 -0.86 -17.78
C PRO A 221 -8.45 -1.44 -17.46
N GLY A 222 -7.39 -0.76 -17.90
CA GLY A 222 -6.00 -1.08 -17.58
C GLY A 222 -5.15 -1.65 -18.72
N HIS A 223 -4.04 -2.29 -18.36
CA HIS A 223 -3.11 -2.87 -19.34
C HIS A 223 -3.57 -4.23 -19.83
N ALA A 224 -3.35 -4.51 -21.12
CA ALA A 224 -3.41 -5.88 -21.63
C ALA A 224 -2.34 -6.74 -20.94
N ASP A 225 -2.60 -8.06 -20.84
CA ASP A 225 -1.69 -9.03 -20.20
C ASP A 225 -0.26 -9.01 -20.77
N ASN A 226 -0.12 -8.64 -22.05
CA ASN A 226 1.16 -8.59 -22.77
C ASN A 226 1.78 -7.18 -22.83
N CYS A 227 1.24 -6.20 -22.10
CA CYS A 227 1.69 -4.82 -22.21
C CYS A 227 3.05 -4.60 -21.54
N ASP A 228 4.06 -4.22 -22.34
CA ASP A 228 5.43 -3.98 -21.88
C ASP A 228 5.46 -2.84 -20.85
N PRO A 229 5.81 -3.13 -19.57
CA PRO A 229 5.90 -2.11 -18.54
C PRO A 229 6.85 -0.96 -18.87
N LEU A 230 7.88 -1.21 -19.68
CA LEU A 230 8.85 -0.19 -20.09
C LEU A 230 8.33 0.75 -21.18
N ARG A 231 7.16 0.48 -21.75
CA ARG A 231 6.53 1.33 -22.78
C ARG A 231 5.24 1.99 -22.28
N ARG A 232 4.94 1.87 -20.99
CA ARG A 232 3.77 2.53 -20.41
C ARG A 232 3.98 4.04 -20.36
N ASP A 233 2.89 4.77 -20.54
CA ASP A 233 2.82 6.23 -20.36
C ASP A 233 3.06 6.62 -18.89
N THR A 234 2.96 7.89 -18.57
CA THR A 234 3.04 8.44 -17.20
C THR A 234 1.85 7.96 -16.37
N GLN A 235 2.11 7.05 -15.45
CA GLN A 235 1.09 6.38 -14.63
C GLN A 235 1.70 5.72 -13.40
N THR A 236 0.87 5.23 -12.49
CA THR A 236 1.33 4.43 -11.35
C THR A 236 0.33 3.34 -11.04
N ASP A 237 0.83 2.14 -10.79
CA ASP A 237 0.05 0.97 -10.41
C ASP A 237 -0.18 0.90 -8.89
N PHE A 238 0.37 1.85 -8.13
CA PHE A 238 0.30 1.87 -6.66
C PHE A 238 -1.14 1.98 -6.13
N TYR A 239 -2.07 2.51 -6.92
CA TYR A 239 -3.50 2.53 -6.57
C TYR A 239 -4.06 1.13 -6.29
N ARG A 240 -3.54 0.08 -6.94
CA ARG A 240 -3.98 -1.31 -6.72
C ARG A 240 -3.74 -1.76 -5.28
N LEU A 241 -2.60 -1.38 -4.71
CA LEU A 241 -2.30 -1.63 -3.30
C LEU A 241 -3.25 -0.82 -2.40
N MET A 242 -3.57 0.43 -2.74
CA MET A 242 -4.50 1.25 -1.95
C MET A 242 -5.95 0.73 -1.98
N GLU A 243 -6.40 0.20 -3.12
CA GLU A 243 -7.72 -0.43 -3.28
C GLU A 243 -7.81 -1.75 -2.51
N LEU A 244 -6.76 -2.58 -2.55
CA LEU A 244 -6.65 -3.78 -1.71
C LEU A 244 -6.82 -3.43 -0.23
N LEU A 245 -6.16 -2.36 0.21
CA LEU A 245 -6.23 -1.84 1.57
C LEU A 245 -7.55 -1.10 1.88
N ARG A 246 -8.43 -0.91 0.89
CA ARG A 246 -9.73 -0.21 1.00
C ARG A 246 -9.60 1.19 1.61
N VAL A 247 -8.55 1.89 1.20
CA VAL A 247 -8.19 3.21 1.73
C VAL A 247 -9.13 4.32 1.24
N ASP A 248 -9.88 4.05 0.16
CA ASP A 248 -10.83 4.93 -0.51
C ASP A 248 -12.29 4.80 -0.03
N ASP A 249 -12.60 3.80 0.81
CA ASP A 249 -13.96 3.52 1.26
C ASP A 249 -14.46 4.62 2.23
N ARG A 250 -15.08 5.67 1.66
CA ARG A 250 -15.68 6.81 2.40
C ARG A 250 -17.01 6.45 3.09
N SER A 251 -17.37 5.17 3.19
CA SER A 251 -18.70 4.74 3.64
C SER A 251 -19.04 5.05 5.11
N ASP A 252 -18.06 5.40 5.97
CA ASP A 252 -18.33 5.55 7.41
C ASP A 252 -18.34 6.98 7.98
N ARG A 253 -18.13 8.02 7.17
CA ARG A 253 -18.22 9.43 7.68
C ARG A 253 -19.64 10.02 7.67
N ARG A 254 -20.68 9.26 7.32
CA ARG A 254 -22.07 9.78 7.22
C ARG A 254 -23.11 9.20 8.19
N SER A 255 -22.74 8.32 9.12
CA SER A 255 -23.69 7.76 10.11
C SER A 255 -23.61 8.37 11.52
N GLY A 256 -22.70 9.32 11.77
CA GLY A 256 -22.48 9.90 13.12
C GLY A 256 -23.20 11.21 13.46
N ARG A 257 -24.06 11.74 12.59
CA ARG A 257 -24.89 12.94 12.89
C ARG A 257 -26.34 12.68 12.49
N ARG A 258 -27.05 11.97 13.34
CA ARG A 258 -28.51 12.06 13.56
C ARG A 258 -28.83 11.23 14.81
N GLY A 259 -29.31 11.91 15.84
CA GLY A 259 -29.63 11.37 17.16
C GLY A 259 -29.40 12.45 18.19
#